data_AF-A0AAF0QTR9-F1
#
_entry.id   AF-A0AAF0QTR9-F1
#
_cell.length_a   1.000
_cell.length_b   1.000
_cell.length_c   1.000
_cell.angle_alpha   90.00
_cell.angle_beta   90.00
_cell.angle_gamma   90.00
#
_symmetry.space_group_name_H-M   'P 1'
#
loop_
_entity.id
_entity.type
_entity.pdbx_description
1 polymer ?
#
loop_
_entity_poly.entity_id
_entity_poly.type
_entity_poly.pdbx_seq_one_letter_code
_entity_poly.pdbx_strand_id
1 'polypeptide(L)' 'MGSTTHFEEGKKELAQKVHKLARLEIKGEKDQDLILLELKANVHKQKVMAFEQGGDGVLKYQGRLCVPMVDD' A
#
# COMPACT_ATOMS: atom_id res chain seq x y z
N MET A 1 -36.89 -7.65 43.10
CA MET A 1 -35.83 -8.19 42.22
C MET A 1 -35.85 -7.37 40.95
N GLY A 2 -35.03 -6.31 40.86
CA GLY A 2 -35.04 -5.38 39.73
C GLY A 2 -33.63 -5.22 39.15
N SER A 3 -33.59 -4.96 37.83
CA SER A 3 -32.42 -4.48 37.09
C SER A 3 -31.37 -5.50 36.59
N THR A 4 -31.76 -6.70 36.19
CA THR A 4 -30.90 -7.52 35.30
C THR A 4 -31.01 -7.13 33.83
N THR A 5 -32.15 -6.57 33.40
CA THR A 5 -32.42 -6.23 31.99
C THR A 5 -31.55 -5.09 31.46
N HIS A 6 -31.34 -4.03 32.25
CA HIS A 6 -30.54 -2.87 31.86
C HIS A 6 -29.03 -3.19 31.73
N PHE A 7 -28.52 -4.11 32.55
CA PHE A 7 -27.13 -4.52 32.50
C PHE A 7 -26.81 -5.39 31.27
N GLU A 8 -27.71 -6.29 30.92
CA GLU A 8 -27.58 -7.13 29.71
C GLU A 8 -27.71 -6.31 28.42
N GLU A 9 -28.54 -5.27 28.40
CA GLU A 9 -28.65 -4.33 27.28
C GLU A 9 -27.34 -3.58 27.05
N GLY A 10 -26.71 -3.06 28.12
CA GLY A 10 -25.41 -2.40 28.04
C GLY A 10 -24.28 -3.31 27.52
N LYS A 11 -24.30 -4.59 27.87
CA LYS A 11 -23.34 -5.58 27.32
C LYS A 11 -23.55 -5.82 25.83
N LYS A 12 -24.81 -5.92 25.37
CA LYS A 12 -25.13 -6.09 23.95
C LYS A 12 -24.69 -4.89 23.13
N GLU A 13 -24.89 -3.68 23.65
CA GLU A 13 -24.45 -2.44 23.00
C GLU A 13 -22.92 -2.38 22.89
N LEU A 14 -22.21 -2.78 23.95
CA LEU A 14 -20.75 -2.84 23.95
C LEU A 14 -20.22 -3.87 22.93
N ALA A 15 -20.81 -5.06 22.89
CA ALA A 15 -20.44 -6.10 21.92
C ALA A 15 -20.66 -5.63 20.47
N GLN A 16 -21.75 -4.91 20.22
CA GLN A 16 -22.06 -4.36 18.89
C GLN A 16 -21.07 -3.26 18.48
N LYS A 17 -20.67 -2.39 19.42
CA LYS A 17 -19.63 -1.37 19.22
C LYS A 17 -18.27 -1.98 18.92
N VAL A 18 -17.85 -2.99 19.70
CA VAL A 18 -16.58 -3.71 19.49
C VAL A 18 -16.54 -4.39 18.13
N HIS A 19 -17.62 -5.08 17.74
CA HIS A 19 -17.70 -5.74 16.43
C HIS A 19 -17.64 -4.73 15.26
N LYS A 20 -18.23 -3.54 15.43
CA LYS A 20 -18.17 -2.46 14.45
C LYS A 20 -16.75 -1.87 14.34
N LEU A 21 -16.06 -1.68 15.47
CA LEU A 21 -14.67 -1.23 15.54
C LEU A 21 -13.71 -2.22 14.87
N ALA A 22 -13.79 -3.51 15.21
CA ALA A 22 -12.97 -4.54 14.60
C ALA A 22 -13.18 -4.61 13.07
N ARG A 23 -14.42 -4.45 12.60
CA ARG A 23 -14.71 -4.38 11.15
C ARG A 23 -14.12 -3.13 10.47
N LEU A 24 -14.06 -1.99 11.17
CA LEU A 24 -13.44 -0.76 10.67
C LEU A 24 -11.91 -0.87 10.63
N GLU A 25 -11.30 -1.47 11.65
CA GLU A 25 -9.85 -1.73 11.72
C GLU A 25 -9.41 -2.66 10.59
N ILE A 26 -10.13 -3.77 10.39
CA ILE A 26 -9.90 -4.71 9.27
C ILE A 26 -10.07 -4.03 7.91
N LYS A 27 -10.95 -3.03 7.79
CA LYS A 27 -11.16 -2.28 6.54
C LYS A 27 -10.07 -1.22 6.32
N GLY A 28 -9.64 -0.52 7.37
CA GLY A 28 -8.59 0.48 7.31
C GLY A 28 -7.22 -0.11 6.97
N GLU A 29 -6.90 -1.28 7.50
CA GLU A 29 -5.67 -2.01 7.18
C GLU A 29 -5.70 -2.53 5.73
N LYS A 30 -6.85 -3.03 5.26
CA LYS A 30 -7.02 -3.46 3.86
C LYS A 30 -7.04 -2.34 2.84
N ASP A 31 -7.49 -1.14 3.19
CA ASP A 31 -7.40 0.01 2.27
C ASP A 31 -5.94 0.41 2.02
N GLN A 32 -5.05 0.27 3.03
CA GLN A 32 -3.60 0.44 2.84
C GLN A 32 -3.04 -0.66 1.93
N ASP A 33 -3.50 -1.90 2.08
CA ASP A 33 -3.10 -3.02 1.23
C ASP A 33 -3.59 -2.86 -0.22
N LEU A 34 -4.79 -2.31 -0.44
CA LEU A 34 -5.35 -2.07 -1.78
C LEU A 34 -4.58 -0.98 -2.53
N ILE A 35 -4.23 0.12 -1.86
CA ILE A 35 -3.39 1.17 -2.44
C ILE A 35 -2.00 0.63 -2.77
N LEU A 36 -1.40 -0.15 -1.86
CA LEU A 36 -0.10 -0.78 -2.09
C LEU A 36 -0.15 -1.79 -3.26
N LEU A 37 -1.23 -2.55 -3.38
CA LEU A 37 -1.46 -3.50 -4.47
C LEU A 37 -1.59 -2.79 -5.82
N GLU A 38 -2.35 -1.69 -5.87
CA GLU A 38 -2.51 -0.85 -7.06
C GLU A 38 -1.20 -0.16 -7.47
N LEU A 39 -0.47 0.42 -6.51
CA LEU A 39 0.86 1.00 -6.73
C LEU A 39 1.84 -0.05 -7.27
N LYS A 40 1.86 -1.26 -6.69
CA LYS A 40 2.71 -2.35 -7.17
C LYS A 40 2.35 -2.76 -8.59
N ALA A 41 1.07 -2.88 -8.93
CA ALA A 41 0.63 -3.20 -10.29
C ALA A 41 1.04 -2.09 -11.29
N ASN A 42 0.94 -0.83 -10.89
CA ASN A 42 1.30 0.31 -11.73
C ASN A 42 2.81 0.50 -11.89
N VAL A 43 3.64 0.21 -10.87
CA VAL A 43 5.11 0.24 -10.99
C VAL A 43 5.62 -0.76 -12.04
N HIS A 44 5.02 -1.96 -12.09
CA HIS A 44 5.38 -2.94 -13.11
C HIS A 44 4.98 -2.48 -14.52
N LYS A 45 3.89 -1.70 -14.64
CA LYS A 45 3.39 -1.15 -15.91
C LYS A 45 4.15 0.10 -16.36
N GLN A 46 4.71 0.87 -15.43
CA GLN A 46 5.28 2.19 -15.65
C GLN A 46 6.81 2.21 -15.43
N LYS A 47 7.48 1.07 -15.57
CA LYS A 47 8.95 1.02 -15.63
C LYS A 47 9.42 1.62 -16.96
N VAL A 48 9.45 2.95 -17.01
CA VAL A 48 10.15 3.70 -18.07
C VAL A 48 11.64 3.59 -17.74
N MET A 49 12.35 2.73 -18.48
CA MET A 49 13.80 2.69 -18.43
C MET A 49 14.31 4.01 -19.03
N ALA A 50 14.76 4.93 -18.18
CA ALA A 50 15.36 6.20 -18.62
C ALA A 50 16.66 5.97 -19.42
N PHE A 51 17.31 4.83 -19.18
CA PHE A 51 18.54 4.42 -19.84
C PHE A 51 18.35 3.13 -20.62
N GLU A 52 18.94 3.09 -21.81
CA GLU A 52 19.02 1.91 -22.66
C GLU A 52 20.47 1.42 -22.69
N GLN A 53 20.69 0.12 -22.54
CA GLN A 53 22.03 -0.46 -22.71
C GLN A 53 22.24 -0.79 -24.20
N GLY A 54 23.28 -0.21 -24.80
CA GLY A 54 23.72 -0.56 -26.14
C GLY A 54 24.34 -1.96 -26.19
N GLY A 55 24.42 -2.56 -27.38
CA GLY A 55 25.11 -3.85 -27.58
C GLY A 55 26.61 -3.81 -27.29
N ASP A 56 27.17 -2.60 -27.15
CA ASP A 56 28.53 -2.29 -26.70
C ASP A 56 28.67 -2.26 -25.16
N GLY A 57 27.59 -2.51 -24.42
CA GLY A 57 27.54 -2.46 -22.97
C GLY A 57 27.39 -1.06 -22.39
N VAL A 58 27.28 -0.02 -23.23
CA VAL A 58 27.26 1.38 -22.81
C VAL A 58 25.83 1.88 -22.59
N LEU A 59 25.60 2.64 -21.50
CA LEU A 59 24.29 3.21 -21.20
C LEU A 59 24.02 4.50 -21.98
N LYS A 60 22.81 4.60 -22.54
CA LYS A 60 22.34 5.75 -23.32
C LYS A 60 21.10 6.35 -22.67
N TYR A 61 21.06 7.67 -22.54
CA TYR A 61 19.88 8.43 -22.12
C TYR A 61 19.33 9.20 -23.31
N GLN A 62 18.08 8.95 -23.70
CA GLN A 62 17.46 9.57 -24.88
C GLN A 62 18.33 9.48 -26.16
N GLY A 63 19.00 8.33 -26.35
CA GLY A 63 19.91 8.11 -27.49
C GLY A 63 21.29 8.76 -27.37
N ARG A 64 21.59 9.48 -26.29
CA ARG A 64 22.90 10.11 -26.04
C ARG A 64 23.75 9.24 -25.12
N LEU A 65 25.04 9.17 -25.43
CA LEU A 65 26.04 8.48 -24.64
C LEU A 65 26.15 9.10 -23.24
N CYS A 66 26.00 8.29 -22.19
CA CYS A 66 26.29 8.69 -20.82
C CYS A 66 27.70 8.23 -20.44
N VAL A 67 28.64 9.16 -20.33
CA VAL A 67 29.96 8.87 -19.75
C VAL A 67 29.86 9.17 -18.26
N PRO A 68 29.97 8.17 -17.37
CA PRO A 68 30.08 8.45 -15.95
C PRO A 68 31.31 9.33 -15.73
N MET A 69 31.14 10.43 -15.01
CA MET A 69 32.26 11.24 -14.56
C MET A 69 32.99 10.40 -13.52
N VAL A 70 34.01 9.66 -13.98
CA VAL A 70 34.92 8.95 -13.10
C VAL A 70 36.00 9.98 -12.77
N ASP A 71 36.07 10.41 -11.52
CA ASP A 71 37.21 11.18 -11.05
C ASP A 71 38.46 10.29 -11.17
N ASP A 72 39.56 10.85 -11.69
CA ASP A 72 40.82 10.15 -12.02
C ASP A 72 41.54 9.50 -10.82
#